data_AF-A0A498JQ96-F1
#
_entry.id   AF-A0A498JQ96-F1
#
_cell.length_a   1.000
_cell.length_b   1.000
_cell.length_c   1.000
_cell.angle_alpha   90.00
_cell.angle_beta   90.00
_cell.angle_gamma   90.00
#
_symmetry.space_group_name_H-M   'P 1'
#
loop_
_entity.id
_entity.type
_entity.pdbx_description
1 polymer ?
#
loop_
_entity_poly.entity_id
_entity_poly.type
_entity_poly.pdbx_seq_one_letter_code
_entity_poly.pdbx_strand_id
1 'polypeptide(L)'
;MVVRQNLGYNWSSIYYANYNLSGYQLVSPILGLLAYNAGTDVNFSNPFELGIEAGEQPISIDFKDITRMSNELGMRPLCASFEGDGKVILARETKPYICSAKRHGHFGLVINKPIPVQLRKRVSQWKVAVGSSVGSALGAFLLGLLLVAMLVKVKKHSRMVEMERRAYEEEALQVSMVGHVRAPTASGTRTTPTIEHEYIPPPH
;
A
#
# COMPACT_ATOMS: atom_id res chain seq x y z
N MET A 1 -33.73 -40.12 13.71
CA MET A 1 -33.56 -40.10 12.24
C MET A 1 -32.23 -39.46 11.92
N VAL A 2 -31.42 -40.06 11.03
CA VAL A 2 -30.14 -39.48 10.58
C VAL A 2 -30.33 -38.94 9.18
N VAL A 3 -29.92 -37.69 8.95
CA VAL A 3 -30.10 -36.98 7.69
C VAL A 3 -28.73 -36.64 7.11
N ARG A 4 -28.54 -36.97 5.83
CA ARG A 4 -27.38 -36.56 5.04
C ARG A 4 -27.82 -35.49 4.05
N GLN A 5 -27.10 -34.38 4.01
CA GLN A 5 -27.40 -33.26 3.16
C GLN A 5 -26.22 -33.00 2.23
N ASN A 6 -26.51 -32.71 0.97
CA ASN A 6 -25.57 -32.13 0.02
C ASN A 6 -26.14 -30.80 -0.42
N LEU A 7 -25.62 -29.70 0.13
CA LEU A 7 -26.12 -28.37 -0.16
C LEU A 7 -25.63 -27.88 -1.53
N GLY A 8 -24.65 -28.53 -2.17
CA GLY A 8 -24.14 -28.08 -3.47
C GLY A 8 -23.25 -26.83 -3.36
N TYR A 9 -22.79 -26.33 -4.51
CA TYR A 9 -21.82 -25.22 -4.59
C TYR A 9 -22.45 -23.83 -4.40
N ASN A 10 -23.74 -23.68 -4.65
CA ASN A 10 -24.42 -22.37 -4.63
C ASN A 10 -24.65 -21.80 -3.23
N TRP A 11 -24.44 -22.60 -2.19
CA TRP A 11 -24.70 -22.20 -0.80
C TRP A 11 -23.52 -21.49 -0.15
N SER A 12 -22.41 -21.31 -0.87
CA SER A 12 -21.20 -20.70 -0.34
C SER A 12 -21.44 -19.30 0.25
N SER A 13 -22.36 -18.50 -0.30
CA SER A 13 -22.68 -17.15 0.17
C SER A 13 -23.20 -17.15 1.62
N ILE A 14 -24.05 -18.10 1.98
CA ILE A 14 -24.60 -18.25 3.34
C ILE A 14 -23.48 -18.61 4.30
N TYR A 15 -22.55 -19.48 3.90
CA TYR A 15 -21.41 -19.84 4.75
C TYR A 15 -20.44 -18.66 4.92
N TYR A 16 -20.17 -17.87 3.88
CA TYR A 16 -19.37 -16.65 4.04
C TYR A 16 -20.05 -15.57 4.89
N ALA A 17 -21.38 -15.50 4.88
CA ALA A 17 -22.12 -14.51 5.66
C ALA A 17 -22.18 -14.86 7.15
N ASN A 18 -22.26 -16.16 7.48
CA ASN A 18 -22.44 -16.62 8.86
C ASN A 18 -21.15 -17.07 9.53
N TYR A 19 -20.07 -17.31 8.76
CA TYR A 19 -18.83 -17.88 9.27
C TYR A 19 -17.59 -17.10 8.84
N ASN A 20 -16.60 -17.02 9.74
CA ASN A 20 -15.33 -16.35 9.44
C ASN A 20 -14.41 -17.23 8.58
N LEU A 21 -14.54 -17.11 7.26
CA LEU A 21 -13.67 -17.73 6.25
C LEU A 21 -12.63 -16.74 5.69
N SER A 22 -12.19 -15.78 6.51
CA SER A 22 -11.18 -14.80 6.09
C SER A 22 -9.87 -15.49 5.70
N GLY A 23 -9.38 -15.21 4.48
CA GLY A 23 -8.19 -15.85 3.94
C GLY A 23 -8.39 -17.24 3.32
N TYR A 24 -9.61 -17.79 3.35
CA TYR A 24 -9.93 -19.09 2.78
C TYR A 24 -11.05 -19.04 1.74
N GLN A 25 -10.94 -19.86 0.70
CA GLN A 25 -11.93 -20.04 -0.35
C GLN A 25 -12.52 -21.45 -0.24
N LEU A 26 -13.85 -21.54 -0.12
CA LEU A 26 -14.58 -22.81 -0.22
C LEU A 26 -14.49 -23.38 -1.65
N VAL A 27 -14.18 -24.67 -1.76
CA VAL A 27 -13.90 -25.35 -3.03
C VAL A 27 -14.66 -26.66 -3.23
N SER A 28 -15.45 -27.09 -2.25
CA SER A 28 -16.39 -28.21 -2.37
C SER A 28 -17.82 -27.72 -2.10
N PRO A 29 -18.83 -28.54 -2.41
CA PRO A 29 -20.14 -28.40 -1.78
C PRO A 29 -20.03 -28.54 -0.26
N ILE A 30 -21.06 -28.07 0.43
CA ILE A 30 -21.20 -28.34 1.85
C ILE A 30 -22.00 -29.63 2.06
N LEU A 31 -21.42 -30.54 2.83
CA LEU A 31 -22.06 -31.77 3.27
C LEU A 31 -22.53 -31.63 4.71
N GLY A 32 -23.78 -31.99 4.96
CA GLY A 32 -24.37 -32.02 6.30
C GLY A 32 -24.59 -33.43 6.79
N LEU A 33 -24.24 -33.68 8.04
CA LEU A 33 -24.66 -34.85 8.79
C LEU A 33 -25.38 -34.34 10.03
N LEU A 34 -26.68 -34.59 10.11
CA LEU A 34 -27.53 -34.13 11.21
C LEU A 34 -28.33 -35.32 11.76
N ALA A 35 -28.69 -35.26 13.03
CA ALA A 35 -29.60 -36.23 13.63
C ALA A 35 -30.78 -35.49 14.26
N TYR A 36 -31.95 -36.13 14.22
CA TYR A 36 -33.17 -35.62 14.82
C TYR A 36 -33.85 -36.71 15.62
N ASN A 37 -34.64 -36.33 16.62
CA ASN A 37 -35.52 -37.26 17.33
C ASN A 37 -36.45 -37.99 16.35
N ALA A 38 -36.65 -39.30 16.55
CA ALA A 38 -37.58 -40.11 15.77
C ALA A 38 -38.11 -41.27 16.63
N GLY A 39 -39.41 -41.55 16.54
CA GLY A 39 -40.12 -42.54 17.36
C GLY A 39 -41.64 -42.41 17.20
N THR A 40 -42.39 -43.38 17.74
CA THR A 40 -43.87 -43.40 17.67
C THR A 40 -44.52 -42.36 18.60
N ASP A 41 -43.82 -41.97 19.66
CA ASP A 41 -44.32 -41.05 20.69
C ASP A 41 -43.79 -39.62 20.54
N VAL A 42 -43.01 -39.35 19.49
CA VAL A 42 -42.55 -37.99 19.19
C VAL A 42 -43.54 -37.33 18.24
N ASN A 43 -44.03 -36.17 18.65
CA ASN A 43 -44.85 -35.32 17.79
C ASN A 43 -44.00 -34.91 16.56
N PHE A 44 -44.21 -35.57 15.42
CA PHE A 44 -43.53 -35.28 14.14
C PHE A 44 -43.66 -33.82 13.71
N SER A 45 -44.64 -33.11 14.28
CA SER A 45 -44.86 -31.67 14.07
C SER A 45 -43.71 -30.80 14.60
N ASN A 46 -42.90 -31.29 15.57
CA ASN A 46 -41.83 -30.52 16.21
C ASN A 46 -40.53 -31.34 16.35
N PRO A 47 -39.81 -31.62 15.25
CA PRO A 47 -38.51 -32.28 15.33
C PRO A 47 -37.47 -31.36 15.97
N PHE A 48 -36.60 -31.91 16.81
CA PHE A 48 -35.45 -31.22 17.38
C PHE A 48 -34.16 -31.97 17.06
N GLU A 49 -33.08 -31.21 16.89
CA GLU A 49 -31.78 -31.73 16.53
C GLU A 49 -31.14 -32.48 17.71
N LEU A 50 -30.56 -33.64 17.41
CA LEU A 50 -29.82 -34.48 18.33
C LEU A 50 -28.33 -34.41 17.99
N GLY A 51 -27.50 -34.39 19.02
CA GLY A 51 -26.06 -34.48 18.85
C GLY A 51 -25.60 -35.90 18.52
N ILE A 52 -24.79 -36.04 17.47
CA ILE A 52 -23.96 -37.23 17.27
C ILE A 52 -22.56 -36.94 17.80
N GLU A 53 -22.03 -37.85 18.62
CA GLU A 53 -20.63 -37.88 19.04
C GLU A 53 -20.07 -39.29 18.79
N ALA A 54 -19.08 -39.37 17.91
CA ALA A 54 -18.41 -40.59 17.53
C ALA A 54 -17.39 -40.98 18.60
N GLY A 55 -17.37 -42.28 18.95
CA GLY A 55 -16.43 -42.85 19.91
C GLY A 55 -15.03 -43.04 19.32
N GLU A 56 -14.55 -44.28 19.32
CA GLU A 56 -13.19 -44.59 18.84
C GLU A 56 -13.02 -44.39 17.33
N GLN A 57 -14.06 -44.71 16.55
CA GLN A 57 -14.06 -44.52 15.10
C GLN A 57 -14.73 -43.20 14.74
N PRO A 58 -13.98 -42.22 14.20
CA PRO A 58 -14.56 -40.94 13.82
C PRO A 58 -15.39 -41.06 12.54
N ILE A 59 -16.26 -40.07 12.33
CA ILE A 59 -17.05 -39.92 11.11
C ILE A 59 -16.09 -39.57 9.97
N SER A 60 -16.18 -40.30 8.86
CA SER A 60 -15.45 -40.02 7.63
C SER A 60 -16.36 -39.27 6.65
N ILE A 61 -15.92 -38.10 6.20
CA ILE A 61 -16.61 -37.29 5.19
C ILE A 61 -15.78 -37.35 3.91
N ASP A 62 -16.32 -38.00 2.88
CA ASP A 62 -15.64 -38.20 1.60
C ASP A 62 -16.16 -37.21 0.54
N PHE A 63 -15.24 -36.41 0.00
CA PHE A 63 -15.50 -35.39 -1.02
C PHE A 63 -14.99 -35.78 -2.42
N LYS A 64 -14.41 -36.98 -2.60
CA LYS A 64 -13.73 -37.39 -3.85
C LYS A 64 -14.60 -37.28 -5.09
N ASP A 65 -15.82 -37.80 -5.02
CA ASP A 65 -16.71 -37.88 -6.18
C ASP A 65 -17.47 -36.57 -6.45
N ILE A 66 -17.43 -35.65 -5.49
CA ILE A 66 -18.26 -34.45 -5.49
C ILE A 66 -17.42 -33.21 -5.84
N THR A 67 -16.13 -33.22 -5.50
CA THR A 67 -15.24 -32.09 -5.73
C THR A 67 -14.70 -32.12 -7.15
N ARG A 68 -15.14 -31.17 -7.99
CA ARG A 68 -14.67 -31.01 -9.38
C ARG A 68 -13.30 -30.34 -9.51
N MET A 69 -12.46 -30.42 -8.47
CA MET A 69 -11.15 -29.80 -8.48
C MET A 69 -10.16 -30.68 -9.25
N SER A 70 -9.63 -30.16 -10.36
CA SER A 70 -8.43 -30.71 -10.96
C SER A 70 -7.23 -30.35 -10.06
N ASN A 71 -6.33 -31.31 -9.83
CA ASN A 71 -5.11 -31.16 -9.00
C ASN A 71 -4.09 -30.13 -9.55
N GLU A 72 -4.51 -29.18 -10.40
CA GLU A 72 -3.68 -28.30 -11.24
C GLU A 72 -2.76 -27.36 -10.45
N LEU A 73 -3.05 -27.11 -9.16
CA LEU A 73 -2.36 -26.08 -8.39
C LEU A 73 -1.45 -26.61 -7.27
N GLY A 74 -1.35 -27.93 -7.08
CA GLY A 74 -0.59 -28.51 -5.96
C GLY A 74 -1.06 -28.05 -4.57
N MET A 75 -2.23 -27.41 -4.51
CA MET A 75 -2.83 -26.89 -3.28
C MET A 75 -3.62 -28.01 -2.62
N ARG A 76 -3.17 -28.43 -1.44
CA ARG A 76 -3.90 -29.37 -0.61
C ARG A 76 -5.00 -28.63 0.15
N PRO A 77 -6.27 -29.01 0.01
CA PRO A 77 -7.35 -28.37 0.75
C PRO A 77 -7.29 -28.72 2.24
N LEU A 78 -7.96 -27.91 3.04
CA LEU A 78 -8.22 -28.13 4.45
C LEU A 78 -9.70 -28.48 4.63
N CYS A 79 -9.97 -29.34 5.59
CA CYS A 79 -11.31 -29.64 6.07
C CYS A 79 -11.80 -28.48 6.91
N ALA A 80 -12.96 -27.94 6.56
CA ALA A 80 -13.69 -26.95 7.33
C ALA A 80 -14.91 -27.61 7.99
N SER A 81 -15.01 -27.48 9.31
CA SER A 81 -16.19 -27.84 10.10
C SER A 81 -16.85 -26.56 10.59
N PHE A 82 -18.15 -26.43 10.34
CA PHE A 82 -18.94 -25.24 10.65
C PHE A 82 -19.75 -25.49 11.92
N GLU A 83 -19.43 -24.77 13.00
CA GLU A 83 -20.07 -24.91 14.31
C GLU A 83 -21.15 -23.84 14.56
N GLY A 84 -22.12 -24.11 15.43
CA GLY A 84 -23.27 -23.22 15.65
C GLY A 84 -22.95 -21.84 16.26
N ASP A 85 -21.71 -21.59 16.68
CA ASP A 85 -21.24 -20.31 17.23
C ASP A 85 -20.68 -19.36 16.15
N GLY A 86 -20.76 -19.72 14.87
CA GLY A 86 -20.18 -18.96 13.75
C GLY A 86 -18.69 -19.17 13.56
N LYS A 87 -18.08 -20.07 14.33
CA LYS A 87 -16.68 -20.46 14.20
C LYS A 87 -16.51 -21.57 13.17
N VAL A 88 -15.36 -21.54 12.49
CA VAL A 88 -14.93 -22.61 11.59
C VAL A 88 -13.71 -23.28 12.17
N ILE A 89 -13.76 -24.60 12.31
CA ILE A 89 -12.60 -25.40 12.66
C ILE A 89 -11.97 -25.91 11.38
N LEU A 90 -10.68 -25.61 11.22
CA LEU A 90 -9.87 -26.08 10.10
C LEU A 90 -9.00 -27.25 10.54
N ALA A 91 -9.01 -28.33 9.77
CA ALA A 91 -8.19 -29.50 10.00
C ALA A 91 -7.56 -29.99 8.69
N ARG A 92 -6.46 -30.73 8.80
CA ARG A 92 -5.90 -31.43 7.64
C ARG A 92 -6.78 -32.61 7.28
N GLU A 93 -6.78 -32.93 6.00
CA GLU A 93 -7.41 -34.15 5.50
C GLU A 93 -6.67 -35.38 6.03
N THR A 94 -7.41 -36.45 6.27
CA THR A 94 -6.84 -37.76 6.64
C THR A 94 -6.29 -38.50 5.43
N LYS A 95 -6.94 -38.31 4.28
CA LYS A 95 -6.58 -38.78 2.95
C LYS A 95 -7.03 -37.70 1.95
N PRO A 96 -6.52 -37.68 0.71
CA PRO A 96 -6.97 -36.69 -0.28
C PRO A 96 -8.50 -36.65 -0.38
N TYR A 97 -9.08 -35.47 -0.16
CA TYR A 97 -10.51 -35.20 -0.17
C TYR A 97 -11.33 -35.90 0.93
N ILE A 98 -10.69 -36.39 2.00
CA ILE A 98 -11.38 -37.08 3.11
C ILE A 98 -11.12 -36.38 4.45
N CYS A 99 -12.20 -35.90 5.05
CA CYS A 99 -12.22 -35.26 6.36
C CYS A 99 -12.66 -36.22 7.46
N SER A 100 -12.19 -35.96 8.68
CA SER A 100 -12.57 -36.71 9.87
C SER A 100 -13.22 -35.78 10.89
N ALA A 101 -14.36 -36.19 11.43
CA ALA A 101 -15.10 -35.44 12.45
C ALA A 101 -15.53 -36.35 13.58
N LYS A 102 -15.56 -35.82 14.81
CA LYS A 102 -16.14 -36.52 15.96
C LYS A 102 -17.61 -36.18 16.17
N ARG A 103 -18.07 -35.04 15.67
CA ARG A 103 -19.44 -34.55 15.90
C ARG A 103 -20.19 -34.42 14.58
N HIS A 104 -21.52 -34.44 14.66
CA HIS A 104 -22.40 -34.01 13.58
C HIS A 104 -22.17 -32.53 13.21
N GLY A 105 -22.67 -32.11 12.05
CA GLY A 105 -22.59 -30.73 11.59
C GLY A 105 -22.45 -30.60 10.08
N HIS A 106 -22.03 -29.41 9.63
CA HIS A 106 -21.73 -29.10 8.25
C HIS A 106 -20.22 -29.11 7.99
N PHE A 107 -19.83 -29.64 6.84
CA PHE A 107 -18.44 -29.86 6.46
C PHE A 107 -18.19 -29.42 5.01
N GLY A 108 -17.01 -28.87 4.75
CA GLY A 108 -16.56 -28.51 3.41
C GLY A 108 -15.04 -28.55 3.29
N LEU A 109 -14.54 -28.35 2.07
CA LEU A 109 -13.13 -28.18 1.77
C LEU A 109 -12.85 -26.72 1.44
N VAL A 110 -11.77 -26.20 2.01
CA VAL A 110 -11.28 -24.84 1.75
C VAL A 110 -9.83 -24.85 1.32
N ILE A 111 -9.44 -23.88 0.50
CA ILE A 111 -8.04 -23.57 0.18
C ILE A 111 -7.71 -22.16 0.63
N ASN A 112 -6.43 -21.85 0.79
CA ASN A 112 -6.02 -20.46 1.00
C ASN A 112 -6.46 -19.63 -0.21
N LYS A 113 -7.06 -18.46 0.03
CA LYS A 113 -7.38 -17.52 -1.04
C LYS A 113 -6.07 -17.19 -1.77
N PRO A 114 -5.98 -17.38 -3.09
CA PRO A 114 -4.81 -16.94 -3.83
C PRO A 114 -4.72 -15.43 -3.66
N ILE A 115 -3.64 -14.95 -3.05
CA ILE A 115 -3.36 -13.52 -2.96
C ILE A 115 -3.28 -13.02 -4.41
N PRO A 116 -4.05 -11.99 -4.81
CA PRO A 116 -3.94 -11.44 -6.15
C PRO A 116 -2.48 -11.05 -6.36
N VAL A 117 -1.86 -11.66 -7.37
CA VAL A 117 -0.43 -11.60 -7.71
C VAL A 117 0.02 -10.18 -8.15
N GLN A 118 -0.76 -9.14 -7.84
CA GLN A 118 -0.41 -7.73 -8.05
C GLN A 118 0.84 -7.31 -7.27
N LEU A 119 1.22 -8.03 -6.20
CA LEU A 119 2.48 -7.82 -5.48
C LEU A 119 3.46 -8.99 -5.60
N ARG A 120 3.43 -9.70 -6.73
CA ARG A 120 4.59 -10.48 -7.20
C ARG A 120 4.79 -10.25 -8.68
N LYS A 121 4.75 -8.97 -9.11
CA LYS A 121 5.50 -8.57 -10.30
C LYS A 121 6.97 -8.80 -9.98
N ARG A 122 7.46 -10.02 -10.24
CA ARG A 122 8.84 -10.21 -10.65
C ARG A 122 8.93 -9.47 -11.98
N VAL A 123 9.12 -8.14 -11.91
CA VAL A 123 9.42 -7.33 -13.07
C VAL A 123 10.68 -7.98 -13.63
N SER A 124 10.52 -8.66 -14.76
CA SER A 124 11.66 -9.15 -15.53
C SER A 124 12.62 -7.98 -15.66
N GLN A 125 13.82 -8.11 -15.06
CA GLN A 125 14.86 -7.09 -15.07
C GLN A 125 15.16 -6.58 -16.49
N TRP A 126 14.80 -7.37 -17.50
CA TRP A 126 14.82 -7.01 -18.90
C TRP A 126 13.96 -5.78 -19.23
N LYS A 127 12.68 -5.73 -18.80
CA LYS A 127 11.75 -4.64 -19.17
C LYS A 127 12.09 -3.28 -18.56
N VAL A 128 12.92 -3.25 -17.51
CA VAL A 128 13.38 -2.00 -16.87
C VAL A 128 14.54 -1.37 -17.67
N ALA A 129 15.35 -2.16 -18.36
CA ALA A 129 16.51 -1.67 -19.10
C ALA A 129 16.13 -0.88 -20.38
N VAL A 130 15.03 -1.25 -21.04
CA VAL A 130 14.62 -0.60 -22.31
C VAL A 130 13.57 0.49 -22.14
N GLY A 131 12.87 0.54 -20.99
CA GLY A 131 11.85 1.55 -20.70
C GLY A 131 12.35 2.84 -20.02
N SER A 132 13.65 2.95 -19.70
CA SER A 132 14.20 4.05 -18.89
C SER A 132 15.29 4.87 -19.62
N SER A 133 15.17 5.04 -20.94
CA SER A 133 16.12 5.86 -21.70
C SER A 133 15.67 7.31 -21.87
N VAL A 134 14.36 7.60 -21.82
CA VAL A 134 13.83 8.94 -22.17
C VAL A 134 13.71 9.87 -20.96
N GLY A 135 13.40 9.34 -19.76
CA GLY A 135 13.23 10.16 -18.55
C GLY A 135 14.54 10.59 -17.89
N SER A 136 15.61 9.82 -18.05
CA SER A 136 16.92 10.07 -17.42
C SER A 136 17.67 11.21 -18.11
N ALA A 137 17.61 11.29 -19.45
CA ALA A 137 18.27 12.34 -20.21
C ALA A 137 17.69 13.73 -19.91
N LEU A 138 16.36 13.86 -19.85
CA LEU A 138 15.71 15.13 -19.49
C LEU A 138 16.03 15.53 -18.05
N GLY A 139 16.01 14.59 -17.11
CA GLY A 139 16.33 14.84 -15.72
C GLY A 139 17.78 15.30 -15.51
N ALA A 140 18.74 14.62 -16.14
CA ALA A 140 20.16 14.99 -16.08
C ALA A 140 20.44 16.34 -16.74
N PHE A 141 19.78 16.64 -17.86
CA PHE A 141 19.92 17.93 -18.55
C PHE A 141 19.40 19.09 -17.68
N LEU A 142 18.21 18.95 -17.08
CA LEU A 142 17.65 19.97 -16.19
C LEU A 142 18.50 20.16 -14.92
N LEU A 143 19.02 19.07 -14.32
CA LEU A 143 19.93 19.17 -13.18
C LEU A 143 21.24 19.88 -13.56
N GLY A 144 21.80 19.57 -14.74
CA GLY A 144 23.01 20.19 -15.24
C GLY A 144 22.87 21.71 -15.39
N LEU A 145 21.76 22.17 -15.99
CA LEU A 145 21.47 23.59 -16.14
C LEU A 145 21.35 24.31 -14.79
N LEU A 146 20.70 23.69 -13.80
CA LEU A 146 20.56 24.26 -12.46
C LEU A 146 21.92 24.45 -11.76
N LEU A 147 22.83 23.47 -11.87
CA LEU A 147 24.16 23.55 -11.27
C LEU A 147 25.01 24.67 -11.89
N VAL A 148 24.98 24.80 -13.23
CA VAL A 148 25.70 25.87 -13.93
C VAL A 148 25.20 27.25 -13.49
N ALA A 149 23.88 27.44 -13.37
CA ALA A 149 23.29 28.71 -12.93
C ALA A 149 23.74 29.11 -11.52
N MET A 150 23.80 28.15 -10.59
CA MET A 150 24.27 28.39 -9.22
C MET A 150 25.75 28.80 -9.19
N LEU A 151 26.62 28.12 -9.93
CA LEU A 151 28.05 28.45 -10.00
C LEU A 151 28.28 29.85 -10.57
N VAL A 152 27.54 30.23 -11.62
CA VAL A 152 27.62 31.58 -12.21
C VAL A 152 27.15 32.63 -11.20
N LYS A 153 26.05 32.38 -10.47
CA LYS A 153 25.57 33.29 -9.43
C LYS A 153 26.59 33.47 -8.32
N VAL A 154 27.17 32.40 -7.79
CA VAL A 154 28.20 32.47 -6.74
C VAL A 154 29.43 33.24 -7.24
N LYS A 155 29.90 32.95 -8.47
CA LYS A 155 31.04 33.66 -9.06
C LYS A 155 30.75 35.15 -9.27
N LYS A 156 29.56 35.50 -9.74
CA LYS A 156 29.13 36.89 -9.93
C LYS A 156 29.02 37.62 -8.59
N HIS A 157 28.42 36.98 -7.60
CA HIS A 157 28.29 37.54 -6.25
C HIS A 157 29.66 37.78 -5.61
N SER A 158 30.56 36.80 -5.70
CA SER A 158 31.93 36.93 -5.16
C SER A 158 32.71 38.07 -5.83
N ARG A 159 32.56 38.22 -7.15
CA ARG A 159 33.17 39.34 -7.90
C ARG A 159 32.58 40.70 -7.53
N MET A 160 31.27 40.76 -7.33
CA MET A 160 30.59 41.99 -6.91
C MET A 160 31.02 42.41 -5.50
N VAL A 161 31.09 41.47 -4.56
CA VAL A 161 31.56 41.72 -3.19
C VAL A 161 33.03 42.19 -3.16
N GLU A 162 33.89 41.60 -3.99
CA GLU A 162 35.29 42.05 -4.10
C GLU A 162 35.40 43.47 -4.68
N MET A 163 34.56 43.83 -5.66
CA MET A 163 34.52 45.19 -6.21
C MET A 163 34.00 46.21 -5.20
N GLU A 164 33.00 45.86 -4.39
CA GLU A 164 32.53 46.71 -3.29
C GLU A 164 33.65 46.97 -2.27
N ARG A 165 34.38 45.92 -1.86
CA ARG A 165 35.48 46.06 -0.89
C ARG A 165 36.58 47.00 -1.39
N ARG A 166 36.99 46.89 -2.66
CA ARG A 166 38.02 47.77 -3.24
C ARG A 166 37.58 49.21 -3.37
N ALA A 167 36.31 49.45 -3.68
CA ALA A 167 35.75 50.81 -3.69
C ALA A 167 35.82 51.46 -2.30
N TYR A 168 35.59 50.68 -1.22
CA TYR A 168 35.74 51.19 0.15
C TYR A 168 37.19 51.42 0.59
N GLU A 169 38.16 50.69 0.02
CA GLU A 169 39.60 50.88 0.32
C GLU A 169 40.21 52.07 -0.45
N GLU A 170 39.77 52.33 -1.69
CA GLU A 170 40.28 53.47 -2.48
C GLU A 170 39.65 54.82 -2.11
N GLU A 171 38.45 54.84 -1.50
CA GLU A 171 37.85 56.03 -0.89
C GLU A 171 37.91 56.00 0.64
N ALA A 172 39.11 55.81 1.22
CA ALA A 172 39.33 55.97 2.66
C ALA A 172 39.15 57.46 3.06
N LEU A 173 37.89 57.91 3.09
CA LEU A 173 37.49 59.21 3.62
C LEU A 173 38.01 59.29 5.05
N GLN A 174 38.85 60.29 5.34
CA GLN A 174 39.45 60.45 6.65
C GLN A 174 38.35 60.54 7.72
N VAL A 175 38.25 59.49 8.54
CA VAL A 175 37.36 59.43 9.68
C VAL A 175 38.08 59.99 10.89
N SER A 176 37.76 61.23 11.26
CA SER A 176 38.24 61.84 12.50
C SER A 176 37.25 61.55 13.64
N MET A 177 37.78 61.37 14.85
CA MET A 177 36.97 61.21 16.05
C MET A 177 36.55 62.60 16.54
N VAL A 178 35.25 62.89 16.53
CA VAL A 178 34.72 64.11 17.17
C VAL A 178 34.02 63.69 18.46
N GLY A 179 34.74 63.75 19.57
CA GLY A 179 34.27 63.23 20.86
C GLY A 179 34.16 61.70 20.85
N HIS A 180 33.01 61.16 21.26
CA HIS A 180 32.75 59.70 21.35
C HIS A 180 32.07 59.10 20.10
N VAL A 181 31.88 59.88 19.04
CA VAL A 181 31.24 59.42 17.80
C VAL A 181 32.21 59.57 16.63
N ARG A 182 32.31 58.51 15.82
CA ARG A 182 33.15 58.50 14.62
C ARG A 182 32.35 59.11 13.47
N ALA A 183 32.82 60.23 12.93
CA ALA A 183 32.12 60.93 11.86
C ALA A 183 33.03 61.10 10.61
N PRO A 184 32.50 60.85 9.40
CA PRO A 184 33.23 61.11 8.15
C PRO A 184 33.53 62.60 8.00
N THR A 185 34.79 62.97 7.79
CA THR A 185 35.20 64.38 7.61
C THR A 185 35.41 64.65 6.13
N ALA A 186 34.54 65.45 5.53
CA ALA A 186 34.72 65.93 4.16
C ALA A 186 35.61 67.19 4.15
N SER A 187 36.59 67.25 3.26
CA SER A 187 37.43 68.44 3.06
C SER A 187 36.55 69.56 2.50
N GLY A 188 36.40 70.66 3.25
CA GLY A 188 35.44 71.72 2.92
C GLY A 188 35.89 72.55 1.72
N THR A 189 35.25 72.36 0.56
CA THR A 189 35.41 73.25 -0.59
C THR A 189 34.27 74.25 -0.62
N ARG A 190 34.55 75.51 -0.29
CA ARG A 190 33.56 76.61 -0.31
C ARG A 190 33.53 77.21 -1.71
N THR A 191 32.47 76.97 -2.49
CA THR A 191 32.21 77.70 -3.74
C THR A 191 30.95 78.53 -3.60
N THR A 192 31.05 79.83 -3.90
CA THR A 192 29.93 80.78 -3.93
C THR A 192 29.08 80.56 -5.19
N PRO A 193 27.74 80.53 -5.10
CA PRO A 193 26.89 80.33 -6.28
C PRO A 193 26.86 81.61 -7.15
N THR A 194 27.16 81.44 -8.44
CA THR A 194 26.98 82.44 -9.49
C THR A 194 25.87 81.95 -10.42
N ILE A 195 24.86 82.79 -10.68
CA ILE A 195 23.76 82.53 -11.61
C ILE A 195 24.12 83.17 -12.94
N GLU A 196 24.17 82.40 -14.02
CA GLU A 196 24.33 82.91 -15.38
C GLU A 196 23.09 82.50 -16.20
N HIS A 197 22.30 83.48 -16.59
CA HIS A 197 21.23 83.37 -17.58
C HIS A 197 21.72 84.01 -18.87
N GLU A 198 21.89 83.24 -19.95
CA GLU A 198 21.62 83.79 -21.29
C GLU A 198 21.38 82.68 -22.32
N TYR A 199 20.19 82.72 -22.92
CA TYR A 199 19.77 81.91 -24.06
C TYR A 199 20.03 82.75 -25.32
N ILE A 200 20.87 82.23 -26.23
CA ILE A 200 21.08 82.82 -27.56
C ILE A 200 21.19 81.69 -28.59
N PRO A 201 20.19 81.49 -29.46
CA PRO A 201 20.34 80.70 -30.67
C PRO A 201 20.67 81.61 -31.87
N PRO A 202 21.76 81.34 -32.62
CA PRO A 202 22.07 82.02 -33.87
C PRO A 202 22.00 81.08 -35.10
N PRO A 203 22.00 81.63 -36.32
CA PRO A 203 21.00 81.29 -37.34
C PRO A 203 21.59 80.71 -38.63
N HIS A 204 20.74 80.09 -39.46
CA HIS A 204 20.39 80.49 -40.84
C HIS A 204 19.52 79.42 -41.52
#